data_AF-A0A9J6QWY1-F1
#
_entry.id   AF-A0A9J6QWY1-F1
#
_cell.length_a   1.000
_cell.length_b   1.000
_cell.length_c   1.000
_cell.angle_alpha   90.00
_cell.angle_beta   90.00
_cell.angle_gamma   90.00
#
_symmetry.space_group_name_H-M   'P 1'
#
loop_
_entity.id
_entity.type
_entity.pdbx_description
1 polymer ?
#
loop_
_entity_poly.entity_id
_entity_poly.type
_entity_poly.pdbx_seq_one_letter_code
_entity_poly.pdbx_strand_id
1 'polypeptide(L)'
;MDEQTRKDLIDQLYFGREAAQYLGVTMQRLEELVGDGQLSPVKRSPGEMIFLRDDLDGCRTHRPKPKKKIIHKEEIDLRQPHLQKAVNYFALRCFCQGSDQIAEPIFLRAVEKTHLTRPIEEIGAVLANALDISEEAIIMKGRQIRQSFKTLERDDLVIDRDAEEYPRLMRSKENAPAYLFLRGDAGLLKETIVAMRDRNHLGTEISEKAARLARALENAGVVTASAGRTEGERAVLEHGHRPILAAGTPLPDEAMQRQDELLGQVGERGLIVSILPPPLSESGTTDPAAAETILSALSLAALDLESDRTDGEMVSRLQEYLIQAVKKNMIDTSGKRARIFSKGIRAEYVYNIK
;
A
#
# COMPACT_ATOMS: atom_id res chain seq x y z
N MET A 1 12.23 0.02 47.14
CA MET A 1 11.37 0.50 46.04
C MET A 1 10.81 1.83 46.49
N ASP A 2 11.19 2.92 45.84
CA ASP A 2 10.71 4.25 46.20
C ASP A 2 9.20 4.39 45.90
N GLU A 3 8.57 5.38 46.52
CA GLU A 3 7.13 5.60 46.44
C GLU A 3 6.68 6.02 45.04
N GLN A 4 7.58 6.65 44.27
CA GLN A 4 7.35 7.06 42.89
C GLN A 4 7.29 5.85 41.95
N THR A 5 8.23 4.93 42.06
CA THR A 5 8.31 3.67 41.31
C THR A 5 7.08 2.81 41.57
N ARG A 6 6.55 2.80 42.80
CA ARG A 6 5.31 2.08 43.12
C ARG A 6 4.10 2.70 42.42
N LYS A 7 4.06 4.04 42.33
CA LYS A 7 2.98 4.77 41.66
C LYS A 7 3.01 4.55 40.15
N ASP A 8 4.20 4.64 39.56
CA ASP A 8 4.43 4.41 38.13
C ASP A 8 4.04 2.96 37.72
N LEU A 9 4.28 1.97 38.59
CA LEU A 9 3.87 0.57 38.37
C LEU A 9 2.35 0.37 38.45
N ILE A 10 1.66 1.09 39.36
CA ILE A 10 0.21 1.02 39.49
C ILE A 10 -0.48 1.66 38.27
N ASP A 11 0.06 2.75 37.74
CA ASP A 11 -0.46 3.44 36.55
C ASP A 11 -0.31 2.63 35.26
N GLN A 12 0.47 1.53 35.28
CA GLN A 12 0.63 0.60 34.17
C GLN A 12 -0.29 -0.62 34.24
N LEU A 13 -1.09 -0.77 35.30
CA LEU A 13 -2.01 -1.89 35.49
C LEU A 13 -3.44 -1.50 35.14
N TYR A 14 -4.09 -2.34 34.33
CA TYR A 14 -5.47 -2.17 33.91
C TYR A 14 -6.31 -3.33 34.43
N PHE A 15 -7.40 -3.01 35.13
CA PHE A 15 -8.39 -4.02 35.52
C PHE A 15 -9.29 -4.38 34.34
N GLY A 16 -9.93 -5.55 34.35
CA GLY A 16 -10.71 -6.07 33.22
C GLY A 16 -11.63 -5.05 32.51
N ARG A 17 -12.42 -4.26 33.26
CA ARG A 17 -13.26 -3.22 32.65
C ARG A 17 -12.46 -2.08 32.02
N GLU A 18 -11.39 -1.65 32.68
CA GLU A 18 -10.50 -0.60 32.20
C GLU A 18 -9.75 -1.08 30.96
N ALA A 19 -9.29 -2.33 30.95
CA ALA A 19 -8.67 -2.98 29.79
C ALA A 19 -9.63 -3.08 28.61
N ALA A 20 -10.89 -3.51 28.82
CA ALA A 20 -11.89 -3.56 27.77
C ALA A 20 -12.19 -2.17 27.19
N GLN A 21 -12.33 -1.16 28.06
CA GLN A 21 -12.53 0.23 27.65
C GLN A 21 -11.30 0.80 26.93
N TYR A 22 -10.10 0.48 27.41
CA TYR A 22 -8.85 0.86 26.79
C TYR A 22 -8.73 0.27 25.38
N LEU A 23 -9.08 -1.01 25.19
CA LEU A 23 -9.08 -1.65 23.86
C LEU A 23 -10.27 -1.24 22.97
N GLY A 24 -11.31 -0.60 23.53
CA GLY A 24 -12.53 -0.25 22.81
C GLY A 24 -13.42 -1.46 22.48
N VAL A 25 -13.39 -2.52 23.31
CA VAL A 25 -14.14 -3.77 23.11
C VAL A 25 -15.09 -4.07 24.28
N THR A 26 -16.02 -5.01 24.11
CA THR A 26 -16.90 -5.48 25.20
C THR A 26 -16.15 -6.40 26.16
N MET A 27 -16.63 -6.52 27.42
CA MET A 27 -16.05 -7.46 28.39
C MET A 27 -16.05 -8.91 27.89
N GLN A 28 -17.12 -9.33 27.21
CA GLN A 28 -17.20 -10.63 26.58
C GLN A 28 -16.08 -10.84 25.54
N ARG A 29 -15.79 -9.81 24.74
CA ARG A 29 -14.72 -9.88 23.73
C ARG A 29 -13.33 -9.92 24.38
N LEU A 30 -13.12 -9.21 25.49
CA LEU A 30 -11.88 -9.28 26.26
C LEU A 30 -11.63 -10.70 26.79
N GLU A 31 -12.68 -11.37 27.32
CA GLU A 31 -12.58 -12.76 27.80
C GLU A 31 -12.26 -13.75 26.67
N GLU A 32 -12.82 -13.55 25.47
CA GLU A 32 -12.47 -14.31 24.27
C GLU A 32 -11.00 -14.14 23.89
N LEU A 33 -10.47 -12.90 23.89
CA LEU A 33 -9.06 -12.65 23.57
C LEU A 33 -8.11 -13.34 24.56
N VAL A 34 -8.50 -13.41 25.84
CA VAL A 34 -7.75 -14.16 26.86
C VAL A 34 -7.89 -15.67 26.66
N GLY A 35 -9.08 -16.15 26.28
CA GLY A 35 -9.34 -17.57 25.98
C GLY A 35 -8.57 -18.07 24.76
N ASP A 36 -8.46 -17.22 23.73
CA ASP A 36 -7.76 -17.50 22.47
C ASP A 36 -6.23 -17.30 22.58
N GLY A 37 -5.72 -16.91 23.76
CA GLY A 37 -4.29 -16.69 24.02
C GLY A 37 -3.70 -15.42 23.41
N GLN A 38 -4.55 -14.53 22.87
CA GLN A 38 -4.14 -13.26 22.26
C GLN A 38 -3.82 -12.16 23.29
N LEU A 39 -4.33 -12.33 24.52
CA LEU A 39 -4.03 -11.48 25.68
C LEU A 39 -3.73 -12.35 26.89
N SER A 40 -2.65 -12.04 27.61
CA SER A 40 -2.25 -12.76 28.81
C SER A 40 -2.37 -11.86 30.04
N PRO A 41 -3.39 -12.05 30.89
CA PRO A 41 -3.50 -11.27 32.12
C PRO A 41 -2.41 -11.68 33.12
N VAL A 42 -1.81 -10.69 33.79
CA VAL A 42 -0.84 -10.89 34.88
C VAL A 42 -1.47 -11.61 36.06
N LYS A 43 -2.77 -11.37 36.29
CA LYS A 43 -3.55 -12.08 37.30
C LYS A 43 -4.91 -12.46 36.71
N ARG A 44 -5.28 -13.73 36.88
CA ARG A 44 -6.60 -14.26 36.52
C ARG A 44 -7.23 -14.95 37.72
N SER A 45 -8.39 -14.49 38.14
CA SER A 45 -9.25 -15.10 39.17
C SER A 45 -10.72 -14.97 38.73
N PRO A 46 -11.66 -15.75 39.29
CA PRO A 46 -13.06 -15.63 38.92
C PRO A 46 -13.57 -14.19 39.14
N GLY A 47 -13.81 -13.47 38.04
CA GLY A 47 -14.27 -12.07 38.06
C GLY A 47 -13.19 -10.99 38.17
N GLU A 48 -11.91 -11.35 38.30
CA GLU A 48 -10.80 -10.38 38.38
C GLU A 48 -9.70 -10.72 37.37
N MET A 49 -9.47 -9.79 36.45
CA MET A 49 -8.37 -9.82 35.50
C MET A 49 -7.57 -8.52 35.60
N ILE A 50 -6.25 -8.64 35.62
CA ILE A 50 -5.33 -7.50 35.61
C ILE A 50 -4.37 -7.67 34.43
N PHE A 51 -4.18 -6.59 33.67
CA PHE A 51 -3.37 -6.55 32.47
C PHE A 51 -2.29 -5.47 32.60
N LEU A 52 -1.14 -5.69 31.97
CA LEU A 52 -0.17 -4.62 31.76
C LEU A 52 -0.58 -3.79 30.55
N ARG A 53 -0.31 -2.50 30.62
CA ARG A 53 -0.52 -1.57 29.50
C ARG A 53 0.16 -2.06 28.22
N ASP A 54 1.40 -2.54 28.32
CA ASP A 54 2.17 -3.03 27.17
C ASP A 54 1.48 -4.19 26.43
N ASP A 55 0.83 -5.10 27.18
CA ASP A 55 0.08 -6.22 26.60
C ASP A 55 -1.20 -5.73 25.88
N LEU A 56 -1.86 -4.71 26.44
CA LEU A 56 -3.03 -4.09 25.83
C LEU A 56 -2.67 -3.26 24.59
N ASP A 57 -1.55 -2.55 24.63
CA ASP A 57 -1.01 -1.81 23.48
C ASP A 57 -0.64 -2.78 22.35
N GLY A 58 0.00 -3.91 22.68
CA GLY A 58 0.21 -5.00 21.73
C GLY A 58 -1.10 -5.54 21.13
N CYS A 59 -2.15 -5.69 21.94
CA CYS A 59 -3.44 -6.16 21.45
C CYS A 59 -4.19 -5.14 20.57
N ARG A 60 -4.10 -3.83 20.83
CA ARG A 60 -4.63 -2.79 19.93
C ARG A 60 -4.02 -2.86 18.53
N THR A 61 -2.76 -3.29 18.42
CA THR A 61 -2.05 -3.43 17.14
C THR A 61 -2.44 -4.71 16.39
N HIS A 62 -3.01 -5.70 17.08
CA HIS A 62 -3.62 -6.89 16.50
C HIS A 62 -5.14 -6.71 16.45
N ARG A 63 -5.66 -6.09 15.37
CA ARG A 63 -7.07 -6.27 15.03
C ARG A 63 -7.34 -7.78 14.90
N PRO A 64 -8.37 -8.33 15.56
CA PRO A 64 -8.69 -9.73 15.38
C PRO A 64 -9.17 -9.95 13.95
N LYS A 65 -8.66 -11.00 13.31
CA LYS A 65 -9.13 -11.51 12.02
C LYS A 65 -10.67 -11.56 12.07
N PRO A 66 -11.41 -10.89 11.16
CA PRO A 66 -12.83 -11.14 11.05
C PRO A 66 -13.00 -12.64 10.80
N LYS A 67 -13.88 -13.31 11.57
CA LYS A 67 -14.25 -14.71 11.32
C LYS A 67 -14.52 -14.82 9.82
N LYS A 68 -13.81 -15.74 9.13
CA LYS A 68 -14.01 -16.05 7.71
C LYS A 68 -15.50 -16.20 7.45
N LYS A 69 -16.15 -15.13 7.01
CA LYS A 69 -17.44 -15.23 6.35
C LYS A 69 -17.12 -15.96 5.06
N ILE A 70 -17.94 -16.95 4.73
CA ILE A 70 -18.06 -17.38 3.34
C ILE A 70 -18.63 -16.14 2.64
N ILE A 71 -17.75 -15.29 2.14
CA ILE A 71 -18.13 -14.09 1.38
C ILE A 71 -18.55 -14.64 0.03
N HIS A 72 -19.85 -14.58 -0.27
CA HIS A 72 -20.27 -14.60 -1.65
C HIS A 72 -19.53 -13.46 -2.34
N LYS A 73 -18.67 -13.78 -3.31
CA LYS A 73 -17.87 -12.82 -4.08
C LYS A 73 -18.81 -11.80 -4.72
N GLU A 74 -19.00 -10.67 -4.06
CA GLU A 74 -19.65 -9.53 -4.68
C GLU A 74 -18.61 -8.91 -5.62
N GLU A 75 -18.86 -9.01 -6.93
CA GLU A 75 -17.99 -8.44 -7.95
C GLU A 75 -18.01 -6.90 -7.88
N ILE A 76 -16.88 -6.27 -8.24
CA ILE A 76 -16.80 -4.82 -8.40
C ILE A 76 -17.87 -4.32 -9.39
N ASP A 77 -18.54 -3.19 -9.09
CA ASP A 77 -19.62 -2.67 -9.94
C ASP A 77 -19.08 -1.94 -11.17
N LEU A 78 -18.83 -2.68 -12.25
CA LEU A 78 -18.35 -2.14 -13.54
C LEU A 78 -19.36 -1.25 -14.30
N ARG A 79 -20.50 -0.87 -13.67
CA ARG A 79 -21.39 0.20 -14.18
C ARG A 79 -20.93 1.58 -13.73
N GLN A 80 -20.00 1.66 -12.79
CA GLN A 80 -19.46 2.95 -12.33
C GLN A 80 -18.67 3.64 -13.47
N PRO A 81 -18.91 4.94 -13.73
CA PRO A 81 -18.30 5.65 -14.86
C PRO A 81 -16.77 5.62 -14.88
N HIS A 82 -16.12 5.74 -13.71
CA HIS A 82 -14.66 5.73 -13.61
C HIS A 82 -14.06 4.34 -13.94
N LEU A 83 -14.73 3.25 -13.56
CA LEU A 83 -14.31 1.90 -13.93
C LEU A 83 -14.51 1.65 -15.43
N GLN A 84 -15.60 2.16 -16.02
CA GLN A 84 -15.78 2.07 -17.47
C GLN A 84 -14.71 2.87 -18.22
N LYS A 85 -14.31 4.05 -17.73
CA LYS A 85 -13.17 4.83 -18.26
C LYS A 85 -11.87 4.02 -18.18
N ALA A 86 -11.60 3.37 -17.06
CA ALA A 86 -10.44 2.50 -16.89
C ALA A 86 -10.44 1.33 -17.87
N VAL A 87 -11.57 0.62 -18.02
CA VAL A 87 -11.72 -0.47 -19.02
C VAL A 87 -11.40 0.02 -20.42
N ASN A 88 -11.95 1.18 -20.82
CA ASN A 88 -11.70 1.76 -22.14
C ASN A 88 -10.22 2.15 -22.32
N TYR A 89 -9.59 2.72 -21.29
CA TYR A 89 -8.17 3.07 -21.30
C TYR A 89 -7.29 1.84 -21.49
N PHE A 90 -7.51 0.79 -20.69
CA PHE A 90 -6.70 -0.42 -20.75
C PHE A 90 -6.94 -1.22 -22.05
N ALA A 91 -8.13 -1.14 -22.64
CA ALA A 91 -8.40 -1.68 -23.97
C ALA A 91 -7.55 -1.00 -25.05
N LEU A 92 -7.49 0.34 -25.04
CA LEU A 92 -6.64 1.12 -25.94
C LEU A 92 -5.15 0.84 -25.70
N ARG A 93 -4.73 0.75 -24.44
CA ARG A 93 -3.35 0.49 -24.02
C ARG A 93 -2.81 -0.85 -24.53
N CYS A 94 -3.66 -1.86 -24.73
CA CYS A 94 -3.27 -3.13 -25.35
C CYS A 94 -2.69 -2.96 -26.76
N PHE A 95 -3.13 -1.95 -27.51
CA PHE A 95 -2.61 -1.64 -28.85
C PHE A 95 -1.42 -0.67 -28.82
N CYS A 96 -1.07 -0.16 -27.65
CA CYS A 96 0.03 0.78 -27.42
C CYS A 96 1.26 0.10 -26.79
N GLN A 97 1.44 -1.21 -27.03
CA GLN A 97 2.51 -2.02 -26.44
C GLN A 97 2.53 -2.00 -24.90
N GLY A 98 1.39 -1.71 -24.26
CA GLY A 98 1.34 -1.55 -22.81
C GLY A 98 1.98 -0.25 -22.29
N SER A 99 2.31 0.73 -23.15
CA SER A 99 2.95 1.97 -22.73
C SER A 99 1.91 3.07 -22.45
N ASP A 100 1.92 3.59 -21.22
CA ASP A 100 1.08 4.75 -20.85
C ASP A 100 1.51 6.01 -21.61
N GLN A 101 2.81 6.18 -21.88
CA GLN A 101 3.35 7.32 -22.63
C GLN A 101 2.79 7.40 -24.06
N ILE A 102 2.42 6.26 -24.64
CA ILE A 102 1.81 6.18 -25.98
C ILE A 102 0.29 6.22 -25.87
N ALA A 103 -0.29 5.44 -24.95
CA ALA A 103 -1.73 5.29 -24.81
C ALA A 103 -2.42 6.59 -24.37
N GLU A 104 -1.84 7.29 -23.39
CA GLU A 104 -2.48 8.43 -22.75
C GLU A 104 -2.72 9.62 -23.69
N PRO A 105 -1.74 10.09 -24.50
CA PRO A 105 -2.00 11.16 -25.46
C PRO A 105 -3.10 10.83 -26.46
N ILE A 106 -3.20 9.56 -26.89
CA ILE A 106 -4.24 9.09 -27.81
C ILE A 106 -5.60 9.07 -27.12
N PHE A 107 -5.64 8.54 -25.89
CA PHE A 107 -6.85 8.48 -25.08
C PHE A 107 -7.40 9.87 -24.77
N LEU A 108 -6.56 10.82 -24.38
CA LEU A 108 -6.96 12.20 -24.09
C LEU A 108 -7.51 12.92 -25.33
N ARG A 109 -6.92 12.72 -26.52
CA ARG A 109 -7.48 13.24 -27.77
C ARG A 109 -8.85 12.66 -28.10
N ALA A 110 -9.13 11.43 -27.69
CA ALA A 110 -10.44 10.82 -27.87
C ALA A 110 -11.52 11.46 -26.97
N VAL A 111 -11.15 11.99 -25.79
CA VAL A 111 -12.08 12.74 -24.91
C VAL A 111 -12.71 13.93 -25.63
N GLU A 112 -11.95 14.62 -26.47
CA GLU A 112 -12.43 15.79 -27.24
C GLU A 112 -13.58 15.42 -28.20
N LYS A 113 -13.66 14.15 -28.59
CA LYS A 113 -14.62 13.64 -29.58
C LYS A 113 -15.74 12.83 -28.94
N THR A 114 -15.56 12.29 -27.74
CA THR A 114 -16.56 11.45 -27.07
C THR A 114 -16.36 11.36 -25.54
N HIS A 115 -17.42 11.01 -24.83
CA HIS A 115 -17.35 10.70 -23.40
C HIS A 115 -16.78 9.29 -23.18
N LEU A 116 -15.54 9.21 -22.70
CA LEU A 116 -14.81 7.94 -22.49
C LEU A 116 -15.34 7.07 -21.33
N THR A 117 -16.41 7.50 -20.66
CA THR A 117 -17.13 6.71 -19.65
C THR A 117 -18.25 5.86 -20.27
N ARG A 118 -18.55 6.02 -21.56
CA ARG A 118 -19.53 5.19 -22.28
C ARG A 118 -18.96 3.78 -22.54
N PRO A 119 -19.81 2.74 -22.69
CA PRO A 119 -19.38 1.39 -23.04
C PRO A 119 -18.47 1.36 -24.28
N ILE A 120 -17.54 0.40 -24.33
CA ILE A 120 -16.58 0.28 -25.44
C ILE A 120 -17.30 0.07 -26.79
N GLU A 121 -18.47 -0.59 -26.78
CA GLU A 121 -19.32 -0.77 -27.96
C GLU A 121 -19.84 0.55 -28.55
N GLU A 122 -19.94 1.61 -27.75
CA GLU A 122 -20.45 2.91 -28.19
C GLU A 122 -19.35 3.87 -28.63
N ILE A 123 -18.11 3.64 -28.17
CA ILE A 123 -16.96 4.52 -28.46
C ILE A 123 -15.87 3.82 -29.30
N GLY A 124 -16.08 2.55 -29.66
CA GLY A 124 -15.13 1.71 -30.38
C GLY A 124 -14.60 2.38 -31.64
N ALA A 125 -15.50 2.86 -32.51
CA ALA A 125 -15.15 3.58 -33.72
C ALA A 125 -14.20 4.78 -33.48
N VAL A 126 -14.41 5.56 -32.41
CA VAL A 126 -13.56 6.74 -32.12
C VAL A 126 -12.15 6.30 -31.73
N LEU A 127 -12.04 5.30 -30.86
CA LEU A 127 -10.75 4.79 -30.41
C LEU A 127 -10.01 4.03 -31.52
N ALA A 128 -10.74 3.27 -32.33
CA ALA A 128 -10.21 2.54 -33.47
C ALA A 128 -9.60 3.49 -34.51
N ASN A 129 -10.33 4.56 -34.86
CA ASN A 129 -9.83 5.61 -35.74
C ASN A 129 -8.59 6.34 -35.18
N ALA A 130 -8.51 6.52 -33.85
CA ALA A 130 -7.37 7.18 -33.22
C ALA A 130 -6.09 6.32 -33.24
N LEU A 131 -6.24 4.99 -33.30
CA LEU A 131 -5.16 4.01 -33.32
C LEU A 131 -4.85 3.43 -34.70
N ASP A 132 -5.64 3.76 -35.72
CA ASP A 132 -5.59 3.16 -37.06
C ASP A 132 -5.72 1.62 -37.03
N ILE A 133 -6.76 1.15 -36.32
CA ILE A 133 -7.09 -0.29 -36.18
C ILE A 133 -8.56 -0.55 -36.48
N SER A 134 -8.95 -1.83 -36.56
CA SER A 134 -10.36 -2.23 -36.68
C SER A 134 -11.16 -1.96 -35.40
N GLU A 135 -12.40 -1.51 -35.56
CA GLU A 135 -13.36 -1.31 -34.47
C GLU A 135 -13.65 -2.63 -33.73
N GLU A 136 -13.79 -3.73 -34.47
CA GLU A 136 -14.01 -5.05 -33.89
C GLU A 136 -12.85 -5.48 -32.97
N ALA A 137 -11.61 -5.15 -33.34
CA ALA A 137 -10.44 -5.49 -32.55
C ALA A 137 -10.45 -4.80 -31.17
N ILE A 138 -10.76 -3.49 -31.15
CA ILE A 138 -10.78 -2.73 -29.89
C ILE A 138 -11.98 -3.09 -29.01
N ILE A 139 -13.16 -3.33 -29.61
CA ILE A 139 -14.34 -3.80 -28.86
C ILE A 139 -14.04 -5.17 -28.23
N MET A 140 -13.42 -6.09 -28.99
CA MET A 140 -13.04 -7.40 -28.46
C MET A 140 -12.06 -7.26 -27.28
N LYS A 141 -11.05 -6.39 -27.37
CA LYS A 141 -10.15 -6.14 -26.22
C LYS A 141 -10.88 -5.51 -25.05
N GLY A 142 -11.77 -4.55 -25.28
CA GLY A 142 -12.57 -3.94 -24.22
C GLY A 142 -13.41 -4.96 -23.45
N ARG A 143 -14.01 -5.94 -24.13
CA ARG A 143 -14.73 -7.04 -23.48
C ARG A 143 -13.83 -7.93 -22.64
N GLN A 144 -12.62 -8.24 -23.12
CA GLN A 144 -11.66 -9.05 -22.38
C GLN A 144 -11.15 -8.32 -21.13
N ILE A 145 -10.81 -7.04 -21.24
CA ILE A 145 -10.40 -6.20 -20.11
C ILE A 145 -11.55 -6.06 -19.10
N ARG A 146 -12.78 -5.82 -19.58
CA ARG A 146 -13.95 -5.79 -18.70
C ARG A 146 -14.12 -7.10 -17.94
N GLN A 147 -13.84 -8.24 -18.58
CA GLN A 147 -13.91 -9.54 -17.92
C GLN A 147 -12.77 -9.74 -16.92
N SER A 148 -11.55 -9.28 -17.20
CA SER A 148 -10.46 -9.34 -16.22
C SER A 148 -10.72 -8.45 -15.01
N PHE A 149 -11.36 -7.29 -15.17
CA PHE A 149 -11.72 -6.43 -14.05
C PHE A 149 -12.68 -7.08 -13.04
N LYS A 150 -13.42 -8.13 -13.42
CA LYS A 150 -14.25 -8.91 -12.48
C LYS A 150 -13.44 -9.78 -11.52
N THR A 151 -12.13 -9.91 -11.71
CA THR A 151 -11.26 -10.59 -10.74
C THR A 151 -10.98 -9.72 -9.52
N LEU A 152 -11.18 -8.40 -9.62
CA LEU A 152 -11.10 -7.47 -8.50
C LEU A 152 -12.19 -7.78 -7.46
N GLU A 153 -11.85 -7.53 -6.20
CA GLU A 153 -12.77 -7.61 -5.08
C GLU A 153 -13.66 -6.36 -5.00
N ARG A 154 -14.79 -6.48 -4.31
CA ARG A 154 -15.75 -5.38 -4.12
C ARG A 154 -15.10 -4.10 -3.59
N ASP A 155 -14.19 -4.26 -2.64
CA ASP A 155 -13.56 -3.16 -1.90
C ASP A 155 -12.24 -2.71 -2.55
N ASP A 156 -11.84 -3.31 -3.67
CA ASP A 156 -10.72 -2.82 -4.46
C ASP A 156 -11.08 -1.47 -5.09
N LEU A 157 -10.12 -0.56 -5.10
CA LEU A 157 -10.28 0.76 -5.71
C LEU A 157 -9.42 0.87 -6.97
N VAL A 158 -10.00 1.45 -8.01
CA VAL A 158 -9.28 1.83 -9.23
C VAL A 158 -9.35 3.34 -9.34
N ILE A 159 -8.22 3.99 -9.08
CA ILE A 159 -8.14 5.45 -9.06
C ILE A 159 -7.41 5.97 -10.29
N ASP A 160 -8.03 6.93 -10.96
CA ASP A 160 -7.45 7.70 -12.06
C ASP A 160 -6.48 8.76 -11.50
N ARG A 161 -5.41 9.08 -12.22
CA ARG A 161 -4.48 10.17 -11.90
C ARG A 161 -5.16 11.51 -11.63
N ASP A 162 -6.29 11.77 -12.28
CA ASP A 162 -7.05 13.01 -12.11
C ASP A 162 -7.98 13.01 -10.89
N ALA A 163 -8.15 11.86 -10.21
CA ALA A 163 -9.01 11.74 -9.03
C ALA A 163 -8.38 12.42 -7.79
N GLU A 164 -9.19 13.03 -6.92
CA GLU A 164 -8.68 13.77 -5.75
C GLU A 164 -7.85 12.89 -4.81
N GLU A 165 -8.22 11.61 -4.71
CA GLU A 165 -7.60 10.58 -3.90
C GLU A 165 -6.21 10.17 -4.42
N TYR A 166 -5.89 10.49 -5.68
CA TYR A 166 -4.61 10.09 -6.25
C TYR A 166 -3.45 10.88 -5.61
N PRO A 167 -2.36 10.21 -5.19
CA PRO A 167 -1.33 10.82 -4.35
C PRO A 167 -0.66 12.02 -5.01
N ARG A 168 -0.67 13.17 -4.32
CA ARG A 168 -0.12 14.43 -4.84
C ARG A 168 1.35 14.32 -5.23
N LEU A 169 2.17 13.63 -4.42
CA LEU A 169 3.58 13.43 -4.71
C LEU A 169 3.79 12.63 -6.00
N MET A 170 3.01 11.57 -6.21
CA MET A 170 3.06 10.75 -7.42
C MET A 170 2.59 11.54 -8.64
N ARG A 171 1.50 12.32 -8.53
CA ARG A 171 0.96 13.15 -9.62
C ARG A 171 1.99 14.15 -10.15
N SER A 172 2.89 14.64 -9.30
CA SER A 172 3.94 15.60 -9.69
C SER A 172 5.08 15.00 -10.53
N LYS A 173 5.11 13.68 -10.72
CA LYS A 173 6.17 12.98 -11.46
C LYS A 173 5.86 12.96 -12.96
N GLU A 174 6.90 13.11 -13.78
CA GLU A 174 6.80 13.16 -15.25
C GLU A 174 6.15 11.91 -15.86
N ASN A 175 6.40 10.74 -15.27
CA ASN A 175 5.83 9.46 -15.70
C ASN A 175 4.86 8.89 -14.64
N ALA A 176 4.02 9.74 -14.06
CA ALA A 176 3.00 9.32 -13.11
C ALA A 176 2.03 8.31 -13.78
N PRO A 177 1.85 7.10 -13.21
CA PRO A 177 0.95 6.09 -13.77
C PRO A 177 -0.48 6.63 -13.95
N ALA A 178 -1.14 6.27 -15.05
CA ALA A 178 -2.49 6.77 -15.34
C ALA A 178 -3.54 6.26 -14.33
N TYR A 179 -3.36 5.03 -13.81
CA TYR A 179 -4.25 4.41 -12.84
C TYR A 179 -3.47 3.72 -11.72
N LEU A 180 -4.06 3.68 -10.52
CA LEU A 180 -3.64 2.80 -9.43
C LEU A 180 -4.77 1.82 -9.09
N PHE A 181 -4.37 0.59 -8.79
CA PHE A 181 -5.22 -0.46 -8.24
C PHE A 181 -4.84 -0.64 -6.78
N LEU A 182 -5.82 -0.50 -5.90
CA LEU A 182 -5.61 -0.47 -4.45
C LEU A 182 -6.44 -1.56 -3.76
N ARG A 183 -5.84 -2.21 -2.77
CA ARG A 183 -6.53 -3.10 -1.83
C ARG A 183 -6.14 -2.79 -0.39
N GLY A 184 -7.11 -2.56 0.48
CA GLY A 184 -6.90 -2.20 1.88
C GLY A 184 -7.18 -0.72 2.15
N ASP A 185 -6.44 -0.11 3.09
CA ASP A 185 -6.67 1.27 3.54
C ASP A 185 -6.03 2.30 2.60
N ALA A 186 -6.80 2.77 1.61
CA ALA A 186 -6.38 3.84 0.71
C ALA A 186 -6.11 5.18 1.43
N GLY A 187 -6.56 5.34 2.68
CA GLY A 187 -6.25 6.52 3.51
C GLY A 187 -4.74 6.69 3.74
N LEU A 188 -3.97 5.61 3.73
CA LEU A 188 -2.51 5.62 3.91
C LEU A 188 -1.78 6.43 2.83
N LEU A 189 -2.38 6.60 1.65
CA LEU A 189 -1.84 7.42 0.57
C LEU A 189 -1.76 8.92 0.90
N LYS A 190 -2.46 9.36 1.96
CA LYS A 190 -2.45 10.76 2.44
C LYS A 190 -1.37 11.01 3.48
N GLU A 191 -0.78 9.94 4.03
CA GLU A 191 0.23 10.02 5.08
C GLU A 191 1.62 10.30 4.49
N THR A 192 2.57 10.56 5.39
CA THR A 192 3.98 10.61 5.00
C THR A 192 4.50 9.18 4.80
N ILE A 193 4.97 8.88 3.59
CA ILE A 193 5.43 7.54 3.22
C ILE A 193 6.96 7.52 3.06
N VAL A 194 7.62 6.52 3.63
CA VAL A 194 9.05 6.22 3.43
C VAL A 194 9.19 4.81 2.85
N ALA A 195 9.91 4.69 1.74
CA ALA A 195 10.26 3.38 1.20
C ALA A 195 11.40 2.76 2.02
N MET A 196 11.33 1.47 2.30
CA MET A 196 12.40 0.69 2.91
C MET A 196 12.79 -0.42 1.94
N ARG A 197 14.09 -0.57 1.69
CA ARG A 197 14.63 -1.46 0.66
C ARG A 197 15.87 -2.17 1.15
N ASP A 198 16.08 -3.40 0.68
CA ASP A 198 17.39 -4.05 0.69
C ASP A 198 17.69 -4.62 -0.70
N ARG A 199 18.95 -4.98 -0.93
CA ARG A 199 19.41 -5.53 -2.22
C ARG A 199 19.83 -7.00 -2.10
N ASN A 200 20.07 -7.50 -0.89
CA ASN A 200 20.64 -8.81 -0.61
C ASN A 200 19.83 -9.59 0.43
N HIS A 201 19.60 -10.86 0.14
CA HIS A 201 18.99 -11.86 1.03
C HIS A 201 19.90 -12.27 2.20
N LEU A 202 20.28 -11.35 3.09
CA LEU A 202 21.27 -11.66 4.12
C LEU A 202 20.75 -11.48 5.55
N GLY A 203 20.14 -12.53 6.08
CA GLY A 203 20.21 -12.93 7.48
C GLY A 203 19.23 -12.26 8.44
N THR A 204 19.11 -12.87 9.62
CA THR A 204 18.18 -12.45 10.69
C THR A 204 18.41 -11.03 11.18
N GLU A 205 19.65 -10.54 11.13
CA GLU A 205 20.02 -9.18 11.57
C GLU A 205 19.33 -8.07 10.75
N ILE A 206 19.24 -8.24 9.43
CA ILE A 206 18.56 -7.25 8.55
C ILE A 206 17.05 -7.23 8.85
N SER A 207 16.45 -8.40 9.06
CA SER A 207 15.03 -8.53 9.41
C SER A 207 14.72 -7.86 10.76
N GLU A 208 15.53 -8.12 11.79
CA GLU A 208 15.37 -7.49 13.11
C GLU A 208 15.51 -5.97 13.04
N LYS A 209 16.51 -5.48 12.29
CA LYS A 209 16.72 -4.06 12.04
C LYS A 209 15.53 -3.43 11.31
N ALA A 210 15.05 -4.07 10.24
CA ALA A 210 13.89 -3.63 9.48
C ALA A 210 12.63 -3.56 10.35
N ALA A 211 12.38 -4.58 11.19
CA ALA A 211 11.28 -4.62 12.13
C ALA A 211 11.36 -3.51 13.19
N ARG A 212 12.56 -3.19 13.69
CA ARG A 212 12.78 -2.10 14.65
C ARG A 212 12.57 -0.73 14.01
N LEU A 213 13.07 -0.53 12.79
CA LEU A 213 12.92 0.71 12.04
C LEU A 213 11.46 0.96 11.63
N ALA A 214 10.75 -0.07 11.16
CA ALA A 214 9.35 0.04 10.78
C ALA A 214 8.49 0.52 11.96
N ARG A 215 8.63 -0.14 13.12
CA ARG A 215 7.94 0.25 14.36
C ARG A 215 8.30 1.66 14.81
N ALA A 216 9.58 2.03 14.75
CA ALA A 216 10.01 3.37 15.16
C ALA A 216 9.43 4.48 14.26
N LEU A 217 9.38 4.25 12.93
CA LEU A 217 8.81 5.20 11.98
C LEU A 217 7.29 5.34 12.14
N GLU A 218 6.58 4.23 12.34
CA GLU A 218 5.14 4.27 12.54
C GLU A 218 4.74 4.92 13.87
N ASN A 219 5.51 4.70 14.93
CA ASN A 219 5.35 5.44 16.20
C ASN A 219 5.55 6.94 16.03
N ALA A 220 6.31 7.37 15.02
CA ALA A 220 6.50 8.75 14.63
C ALA A 220 5.45 9.26 13.62
N GLY A 221 4.43 8.46 13.30
CA GLY A 221 3.37 8.80 12.34
C GLY A 221 3.80 8.69 10.87
N VAL A 222 4.87 7.97 10.57
CA VAL A 222 5.38 7.74 9.20
C VAL A 222 4.99 6.35 8.74
N VAL A 223 4.35 6.25 7.58
CA VAL A 223 3.99 4.99 6.94
C VAL A 223 5.19 4.42 6.20
N THR A 224 5.45 3.13 6.37
CA THR A 224 6.53 2.43 5.66
C THR A 224 6.00 1.70 4.44
N ALA A 225 6.71 1.82 3.33
CA ALA A 225 6.40 1.14 2.07
C ALA A 225 7.55 0.24 1.63
N SER A 226 7.24 -0.91 1.03
CA SER A 226 8.23 -1.91 0.61
C SER A 226 7.72 -2.73 -0.58
N ALA A 227 8.61 -3.34 -1.36
CA ALA A 227 8.23 -4.26 -2.44
C ALA A 227 8.05 -5.72 -1.95
N GLY A 228 8.44 -6.03 -0.71
CA GLY A 228 8.26 -7.34 -0.09
C GLY A 228 9.07 -8.48 -0.74
N ARG A 229 10.16 -8.16 -1.44
CA ARG A 229 10.93 -9.15 -2.24
C ARG A 229 12.03 -9.85 -1.49
N THR A 230 12.52 -9.22 -0.43
CA THR A 230 13.64 -9.69 0.36
C THR A 230 13.20 -9.88 1.81
N GLU A 231 14.03 -10.55 2.61
CA GLU A 231 13.71 -10.85 4.00
C GLU A 231 13.51 -9.57 4.84
N GLY A 232 14.37 -8.57 4.67
CA GLY A 232 14.22 -7.27 5.32
C GLY A 232 12.96 -6.53 4.86
N GLU A 233 12.70 -6.51 3.56
CA GLU A 233 11.50 -5.92 3.00
C GLU A 233 10.21 -6.58 3.48
N ARG A 234 10.21 -7.91 3.63
CA ARG A 234 9.09 -8.67 4.21
C ARG A 234 8.92 -8.34 5.69
N ALA A 235 10.01 -8.24 6.44
CA ALA A 235 9.97 -7.84 7.86
C ALA A 235 9.32 -6.46 8.06
N VAL A 236 9.52 -5.51 7.13
CA VAL A 236 8.80 -4.22 7.15
C VAL A 236 7.29 -4.42 7.02
N LEU A 237 6.85 -5.27 6.11
CA LEU A 237 5.43 -5.55 5.90
C LEU A 237 4.84 -6.37 7.06
N GLU A 238 5.62 -7.28 7.65
CA GLU A 238 5.21 -8.16 8.74
C GLU A 238 5.10 -7.43 10.08
N HIS A 239 6.02 -6.53 10.36
CA HIS A 239 6.10 -5.82 11.65
C HIS A 239 5.61 -4.38 11.60
N GLY A 240 5.36 -3.84 10.40
CA GLY A 240 4.60 -2.61 10.24
C GLY A 240 3.14 -2.81 10.64
N HIS A 241 2.62 -1.86 11.41
CA HIS A 241 1.23 -1.70 11.81
C HIS A 241 0.32 -1.44 10.60
N ARG A 242 0.69 -0.50 9.72
CA ARG A 242 -0.10 -0.11 8.53
C ARG A 242 0.80 0.06 7.31
N PRO A 243 1.50 -1.00 6.86
CA PRO A 243 2.50 -0.90 5.82
C PRO A 243 1.85 -0.80 4.43
N ILE A 244 2.60 -0.25 3.48
CA ILE A 244 2.24 -0.25 2.05
C ILE A 244 3.09 -1.27 1.30
N LEU A 245 2.45 -2.23 0.65
CA LEU A 245 3.10 -3.10 -0.34
C LEU A 245 2.99 -2.47 -1.72
N ALA A 246 4.13 -2.14 -2.32
CA ALA A 246 4.23 -1.80 -3.72
C ALA A 246 4.36 -3.08 -4.56
N ALA A 247 3.27 -3.50 -5.20
CA ALA A 247 3.21 -4.75 -5.93
C ALA A 247 3.91 -4.63 -7.30
N GLY A 248 4.80 -5.59 -7.59
CA GLY A 248 5.31 -5.84 -8.94
C GLY A 248 4.39 -6.71 -9.79
N THR A 249 3.15 -6.91 -9.36
CA THR A 249 2.11 -7.74 -9.99
C THR A 249 0.79 -6.96 -9.96
N PRO A 250 -0.23 -7.36 -10.72
CA PRO A 250 -1.61 -6.96 -10.44
C PRO A 250 -1.99 -7.24 -8.98
N LEU A 251 -3.10 -6.67 -8.51
CA LEU A 251 -3.62 -6.98 -7.16
C LEU A 251 -3.75 -8.50 -7.00
N PRO A 252 -3.26 -9.06 -5.87
CA PRO A 252 -3.20 -10.51 -5.70
C PRO A 252 -4.62 -11.09 -5.69
N ASP A 253 -4.82 -12.19 -6.40
CA ASP A 253 -6.06 -12.94 -6.27
C ASP A 253 -6.06 -13.82 -5.01
N GLU A 254 -7.18 -14.49 -4.74
CA GLU A 254 -7.30 -15.38 -3.59
C GLU A 254 -6.26 -16.52 -3.60
N ALA A 255 -5.83 -16.99 -4.79
CA ALA A 255 -4.86 -18.07 -4.88
C ALA A 255 -3.47 -17.59 -4.44
N MET A 256 -3.07 -16.40 -4.87
CA MET A 256 -1.84 -15.74 -4.43
C MET A 256 -1.85 -15.47 -2.92
N GLN A 257 -2.96 -14.95 -2.38
CA GLN A 257 -3.10 -14.72 -0.93
C GLN A 257 -3.05 -16.02 -0.11
N ARG A 258 -3.52 -17.14 -0.67
CA ARG A 258 -3.40 -18.47 -0.02
C ARG A 258 -1.97 -19.00 -0.04
N GLN A 259 -1.18 -18.63 -1.04
CA GLN A 259 0.23 -19.04 -1.15
C GLN A 259 1.16 -18.15 -0.32
N ASP A 260 0.82 -16.88 -0.15
CA ASP A 260 1.58 -15.94 0.67
C ASP A 260 0.66 -15.22 1.66
N GLU A 261 0.63 -15.72 2.91
CA GLU A 261 -0.22 -15.17 3.98
C GLU A 261 0.07 -13.69 4.23
N LEU A 262 1.30 -13.22 3.99
CA LEU A 262 1.68 -11.83 4.17
C LEU A 262 0.87 -10.90 3.25
N LEU A 263 0.59 -11.33 2.01
CA LEU A 263 -0.23 -10.53 1.09
C LEU A 263 -1.64 -10.32 1.64
N GLY A 264 -2.25 -11.39 2.16
CA GLY A 264 -3.56 -11.29 2.82
C GLY A 264 -3.52 -10.36 4.03
N GLN A 265 -2.50 -10.51 4.88
CA GLN A 265 -2.35 -9.67 6.07
C GLN A 265 -2.16 -8.19 5.73
N VAL A 266 -1.33 -7.86 4.74
CA VAL A 266 -1.14 -6.47 4.30
C VAL A 266 -2.42 -5.91 3.69
N GLY A 267 -3.18 -6.70 2.91
CA GLY A 267 -4.47 -6.27 2.39
C GLY A 267 -5.51 -5.97 3.49
N GLU A 268 -5.45 -6.68 4.62
CA GLU A 268 -6.38 -6.50 5.75
C GLU A 268 -6.03 -5.31 6.66
N ARG A 269 -4.72 -5.06 6.92
CA ARG A 269 -4.27 -4.05 7.91
C ARG A 269 -3.52 -2.85 7.33
N GLY A 270 -3.06 -2.97 6.09
CA GLY A 270 -2.27 -1.98 5.38
C GLY A 270 -2.88 -1.65 4.02
N LEU A 271 -2.03 -1.47 3.02
CA LEU A 271 -2.44 -1.17 1.65
C LEU A 271 -1.54 -1.87 0.64
N ILE A 272 -2.14 -2.55 -0.33
CA ILE A 272 -1.46 -3.04 -1.52
C ILE A 272 -1.73 -2.05 -2.66
N VAL A 273 -0.67 -1.60 -3.32
CA VAL A 273 -0.73 -0.70 -4.48
C VAL A 273 -0.14 -1.40 -5.69
N SER A 274 -0.87 -1.41 -6.80
CA SER A 274 -0.37 -1.85 -8.10
C SER A 274 -0.67 -0.82 -9.19
N ILE A 275 0.18 -0.76 -10.20
CA ILE A 275 -0.04 0.00 -11.45
C ILE A 275 -0.38 -0.93 -12.62
N LEU A 276 -0.41 -2.24 -12.38
CA LEU A 276 -0.68 -3.25 -13.39
C LEU A 276 -2.17 -3.62 -13.36
N PRO A 277 -2.85 -3.62 -14.51
CA PRO A 277 -4.26 -3.99 -14.57
C PRO A 277 -4.45 -5.48 -14.30
N PRO A 278 -5.67 -5.92 -13.91
CA PRO A 278 -6.04 -7.32 -13.82
C PRO A 278 -5.64 -8.08 -15.10
N PRO A 279 -4.93 -9.21 -14.97
CA PRO A 279 -4.32 -9.88 -16.11
C PRO A 279 -5.38 -10.50 -17.02
N LEU A 280 -5.12 -10.51 -18.32
CA LEU A 280 -6.00 -11.15 -19.31
C LEU A 280 -5.85 -12.68 -19.35
N SER A 281 -4.73 -13.21 -18.87
CA SER A 281 -4.39 -14.64 -18.84
C SER A 281 -3.99 -15.08 -17.43
N GLU A 282 -4.11 -16.39 -17.17
CA GLU A 282 -3.79 -17.01 -15.88
C GLU A 282 -2.29 -16.93 -15.53
N SER A 283 -1.42 -16.68 -16.51
CA SER A 283 0.04 -16.61 -16.31
C SER A 283 0.52 -15.39 -15.50
N GLY A 284 -0.38 -14.48 -15.11
CA GLY A 284 -0.05 -13.25 -14.40
C GLY A 284 0.88 -12.35 -15.21
N THR A 285 1.13 -11.13 -14.71
CA THR A 285 2.20 -10.26 -15.22
C THR A 285 3.03 -9.87 -14.02
N THR A 286 4.31 -10.25 -14.02
CA THR A 286 5.27 -9.80 -13.01
C THR A 286 6.19 -8.79 -13.66
N ASP A 287 6.14 -7.56 -13.18
CA ASP A 287 7.03 -6.48 -13.58
C ASP A 287 7.73 -5.90 -12.35
N PRO A 288 9.00 -6.28 -12.13
CA PRO A 288 9.77 -5.75 -11.03
C PRO A 288 9.86 -4.21 -11.02
N ALA A 289 9.86 -3.58 -12.20
CA ALA A 289 9.92 -2.13 -12.38
C ALA A 289 8.67 -1.42 -11.88
N ALA A 290 7.51 -2.09 -11.88
CA ALA A 290 6.27 -1.52 -11.43
C ALA A 290 6.32 -1.13 -9.94
N ALA A 291 6.80 -2.03 -9.07
CA ALA A 291 6.98 -1.74 -7.65
C ALA A 291 7.97 -0.59 -7.41
N GLU A 292 9.06 -0.55 -8.19
CA GLU A 292 10.08 0.49 -8.11
C GLU A 292 9.50 1.87 -8.47
N THR A 293 8.67 1.91 -9.51
CA THR A 293 7.94 3.10 -9.94
C THR A 293 7.00 3.58 -8.83
N ILE A 294 6.24 2.67 -8.22
CA ILE A 294 5.32 3.00 -7.12
C ILE A 294 6.08 3.58 -5.93
N LEU A 295 7.09 2.86 -5.42
CA LEU A 295 7.87 3.29 -4.26
C LEU A 295 8.57 4.64 -4.49
N SER A 296 9.18 4.84 -5.66
CA SER A 296 9.87 6.10 -5.97
C SER A 296 8.91 7.29 -6.13
N ALA A 297 7.65 7.03 -6.48
CA ALA A 297 6.66 8.06 -6.72
C ALA A 297 5.79 8.37 -5.49
N LEU A 298 5.51 7.38 -4.63
CA LEU A 298 4.75 7.54 -3.39
C LEU A 298 5.61 8.02 -2.22
N SER A 299 6.87 7.58 -2.15
CA SER A 299 7.68 7.80 -0.96
C SER A 299 8.41 9.13 -1.02
N LEU A 300 8.43 9.81 0.13
CA LEU A 300 9.20 11.02 0.33
C LEU A 300 10.70 10.74 0.30
N ALA A 301 11.11 9.60 0.86
CA ALA A 301 12.48 9.13 0.91
C ALA A 301 12.53 7.59 0.82
N ALA A 302 13.71 7.05 0.49
CA ALA A 302 14.00 5.63 0.56
C ALA A 302 15.13 5.37 1.57
N LEU A 303 14.95 4.34 2.40
CA LEU A 303 15.91 3.86 3.38
C LEU A 303 16.51 2.55 2.90
N ASP A 304 17.84 2.52 2.78
CA ASP A 304 18.60 1.30 2.50
C ASP A 304 18.90 0.58 3.82
N LEU A 305 18.30 -0.60 4.01
CA LEU A 305 18.40 -1.41 5.22
C LEU A 305 19.83 -1.92 5.47
N GLU A 306 20.62 -2.05 4.40
CA GLU A 306 22.02 -2.52 4.47
C GLU A 306 22.99 -1.44 4.91
N SER A 307 22.56 -0.18 5.09
CA SER A 307 23.45 0.89 5.51
C SER A 307 23.93 0.68 6.96
N ASP A 308 25.25 0.73 7.18
CA ASP A 308 25.91 0.62 8.51
C ASP A 308 25.55 1.72 9.52
N ARG A 309 24.64 2.64 9.18
CA ARG A 309 24.21 3.70 10.10
C ARG A 309 23.35 3.10 11.21
N THR A 310 23.57 3.61 12.42
CA THR A 310 22.76 3.22 13.59
C THR A 310 21.31 3.68 13.41
N ASP A 311 20.36 2.86 13.87
CA ASP A 311 18.93 3.09 13.65
C ASP A 311 18.46 4.45 14.22
N GLY A 312 19.02 4.84 15.37
CA GLY A 312 18.71 6.11 16.03
C GLY A 312 19.18 7.32 15.22
N GLU A 313 20.35 7.24 14.57
CA GLU A 313 20.84 8.31 13.71
C GLU A 313 19.99 8.43 12.43
N MET A 314 19.59 7.30 11.84
CA MET A 314 18.75 7.29 10.64
C MET A 314 17.36 7.88 10.90
N VAL A 315 16.70 7.45 11.98
CA VAL A 315 15.39 7.99 12.40
C VAL A 315 15.49 9.47 12.71
N SER A 316 16.51 9.89 13.47
CA SER A 316 16.70 11.32 13.81
C SER A 316 16.92 12.17 12.56
N ARG A 317 17.69 11.69 11.58
CA ARG A 317 17.92 12.39 10.31
C ARG A 317 16.68 12.42 9.42
N LEU A 318 15.88 11.35 9.41
CA LEU A 318 14.58 11.35 8.75
C LEU A 318 13.64 12.35 9.41
N GLN A 319 13.59 12.40 10.74
CA GLN A 319 12.81 13.40 11.48
C GLN A 319 13.28 14.83 11.21
N GLU A 320 14.59 15.09 11.25
CA GLU A 320 15.15 16.39 10.87
C GLU A 320 14.79 16.75 9.43
N TYR A 321 14.89 15.79 8.50
CA TYR A 321 14.49 15.99 7.12
C TYR A 321 13.00 16.30 6.99
N LEU A 322 12.13 15.57 7.69
CA LEU A 322 10.68 15.82 7.71
C LEU A 322 10.38 17.20 8.26
N ILE A 323 11.03 17.59 9.37
CA ILE A 323 10.92 18.93 9.97
C ILE A 323 11.40 20.00 8.99
N GLN A 324 12.49 19.75 8.25
CA GLN A 324 13.00 20.67 7.22
C GLN A 324 12.09 20.74 5.99
N ALA A 325 11.52 19.61 5.55
CA ALA A 325 10.58 19.54 4.43
C ALA A 325 9.29 20.29 4.73
N VAL A 326 8.79 20.17 5.97
CA VAL A 326 7.65 20.95 6.49
C VAL A 326 8.02 22.43 6.60
N LYS A 327 9.17 22.78 7.19
CA LYS A 327 9.60 24.18 7.39
C LYS A 327 9.89 24.94 6.09
N LYS A 328 10.30 24.25 5.02
CA LYS A 328 10.62 24.88 3.73
C LYS A 328 9.41 25.00 2.78
N ASN A 329 8.19 24.70 3.23
CA ASN A 329 7.03 24.51 2.35
C ASN A 329 7.35 23.57 1.17
N MET A 330 8.21 22.56 1.39
CA MET A 330 8.55 21.58 0.35
C MET A 330 7.45 20.51 0.17
N ILE A 331 6.39 20.60 0.98
CA ILE A 331 5.08 20.05 0.66
C ILE A 331 4.26 21.17 -0.02
N ASP A 332 4.78 21.66 -1.14
CA ASP A 332 4.04 22.43 -2.15
C ASP A 332 4.22 21.72 -3.50
N THR A 333 3.09 21.40 -4.13
CA THR A 333 2.89 20.50 -5.27
C THR A 333 3.30 21.09 -6.61
N SER A 334 4.20 22.07 -6.65
CA SER A 334 4.54 22.77 -7.89
C SER A 334 6.03 23.07 -8.02
N GLY A 335 6.75 22.16 -8.68
CA GLY A 335 7.96 22.48 -9.44
C GLY A 335 9.29 22.67 -8.66
N LYS A 336 10.23 21.77 -8.96
CA LYS A 336 11.71 21.84 -8.77
C LYS A 336 12.31 21.41 -7.41
N ARG A 337 12.83 20.18 -7.44
CA ARG A 337 13.95 19.52 -6.69
C ARG A 337 14.60 20.26 -5.50
N ALA A 338 14.79 19.51 -4.40
CA ALA A 338 16.02 19.58 -3.62
C ALA A 338 16.83 18.27 -3.76
N ARG A 339 18.11 18.40 -4.09
CA ARG A 339 19.13 17.35 -3.97
C ARG A 339 19.75 17.42 -2.58
N ILE A 340 19.99 16.29 -1.93
CA ILE A 340 20.99 16.19 -0.87
C ILE A 340 21.94 15.05 -1.24
N PHE A 341 23.15 15.42 -1.65
CA PHE A 341 24.31 14.54 -1.65
C PHE A 341 24.94 14.60 -0.26
N SER A 342 25.23 13.45 0.35
CA SER A 342 26.34 13.34 1.29
C SER A 342 27.23 12.18 0.83
N LYS A 343 28.47 12.53 0.45
CA LYS A 343 29.56 11.63 0.05
C LYS A 343 29.53 10.32 0.85
N GLY A 344 29.38 9.19 0.15
CA GLY A 344 29.44 7.84 0.73
C GLY A 344 28.35 6.88 0.25
N ILE A 345 27.20 7.40 -0.17
CA ILE A 345 26.15 6.57 -0.81
C ILE A 345 26.50 6.52 -2.30
N ARG A 346 26.98 5.37 -2.79
CA ARG A 346 27.01 5.13 -4.24
C ARG A 346 25.57 5.18 -4.73
N ALA A 347 25.24 6.30 -5.36
CA ALA A 347 24.18 6.38 -6.34
C ALA A 347 24.55 5.41 -7.47
N GLU A 348 23.91 4.25 -7.51
CA GLU A 348 23.87 3.41 -8.70
C GLU A 348 22.42 3.28 -9.16
N TYR A 349 22.24 3.52 -10.45
CA TYR A 349 21.06 3.96 -11.17
C TYR A 349 20.06 2.84 -11.50
N VAL A 350 18.79 3.20 -11.75
CA VAL A 350 18.00 2.79 -12.94
C VAL A 350 17.04 3.96 -13.23
N TYR A 351 17.01 4.67 -14.37
CA TYR A 351 16.70 4.23 -15.73
C TYR A 351 17.45 5.04 -16.80
N ASN A 352 18.05 4.34 -17.76
CA ASN A 352 18.11 4.77 -19.15
C ASN A 352 16.89 4.13 -19.82
N ILE A 353 15.93 4.94 -20.26
CA ILE A 353 14.96 4.54 -21.30
C ILE A 353 15.48 5.19 -22.57
N LYS A 354 15.87 4.37 -23.55
CA LYS A 354 16.03 4.82 -24.94
C LYS A 354 14.68 4.85 -25.61
#